data_AF-A0A9P1G472-F1
#
_entry.id   AF-A0A9P1G472-F1
#
_cell.length_a   1.000
_cell.length_b   1.000
_cell.length_c   1.000
_cell.angle_alpha   90.00
_cell.angle_beta   90.00
_cell.angle_gamma   90.00
#
_symmetry.space_group_name_H-M   'P 1'
#
loop_
_entity.id
_entity.type
_entity.pdbx_description
1 polymer ?
#
loop_
_entity_poly.entity_id
_entity_poly.type
_entity_poly.pdbx_seq_one_letter_code
_entity_poly.pdbx_strand_id
1 'polypeptide(L)'
;MRQLKHHEQRLLKKVNFYDWKSTKNVRESQILRRYQIEDREDYTKYQKVAKLIMMLCARLRKLKSSDEDRIKMTEILLDKLYSLGLINNNQSLEDCHEIPASTFCRRRLAVVIVRMKFADGLSKAISYIKQGEIRIGPDVVTNPALHITRDMEDHITWAEGSKMRRHIKEFANEETQVPQLLLLLLLQLNRVVIFFTNPPGRRL
;
A
#
# COMPACT_ATOMS: atom_id res chain seq x y z
N MET A 1 -33.91 -5.96 -15.35
CA MET A 1 -34.94 -5.17 -16.06
C MET A 1 -34.84 -5.47 -17.54
N ARG A 2 -35.94 -5.52 -18.30
CA ARG A 2 -35.88 -5.75 -19.76
C ARG A 2 -35.21 -4.55 -20.45
N GLN A 3 -34.57 -4.79 -21.60
CA GLN A 3 -34.07 -3.70 -22.44
C GLN A 3 -35.25 -2.94 -23.07
N LEU A 4 -35.22 -1.61 -22.98
CA LEU A 4 -36.27 -0.74 -23.53
C LEU A 4 -36.15 -0.63 -25.04
N LYS A 5 -37.28 -0.60 -25.74
CA LYS A 5 -37.34 -0.36 -27.19
C LYS A 5 -36.96 1.10 -27.51
N HIS A 6 -36.57 1.37 -28.75
CA HIS A 6 -36.10 2.71 -29.16
C HIS A 6 -37.09 3.85 -28.84
N HIS A 7 -38.39 3.64 -29.07
CA HIS A 7 -39.43 4.65 -28.75
C HIS A 7 -39.59 4.85 -27.23
N GLU A 8 -39.48 3.79 -26.44
CA GLU A 8 -39.54 3.85 -24.97
C GLU A 8 -38.33 4.59 -24.40
N GLN A 9 -37.12 4.35 -24.92
CA GLN A 9 -35.91 5.08 -24.52
C GLN A 9 -35.98 6.58 -24.88
N ARG A 10 -36.59 6.90 -26.03
CA ARG A 10 -36.77 8.29 -26.47
C ARG A 10 -37.73 9.06 -25.55
N LEU A 11 -38.72 8.41 -24.94
CA LEU A 11 -39.60 8.98 -23.91
C LEU A 11 -38.91 9.01 -22.54
N LEU A 12 -38.23 7.93 -22.15
CA LEU A 12 -37.67 7.71 -20.82
C LEU A 12 -36.17 8.08 -20.72
N LYS A 13 -35.75 9.18 -21.36
CA LYS A 13 -34.32 9.59 -21.42
C LYS A 13 -33.66 9.85 -20.06
N LYS A 14 -34.44 10.27 -19.06
CA LYS A 14 -33.95 10.62 -17.72
C LYS A 14 -34.09 9.47 -16.71
N VAL A 15 -34.73 8.38 -17.10
CA VAL A 15 -35.03 7.27 -16.19
C VAL A 15 -33.86 6.30 -16.17
N ASN A 16 -33.13 6.28 -15.06
CA ASN A 16 -32.14 5.27 -14.75
C ASN A 16 -32.32 4.86 -13.29
N PHE A 17 -32.63 3.59 -13.05
CA PHE A 17 -32.83 3.05 -11.70
C PHE A 17 -31.52 2.77 -10.97
N TYR A 18 -30.41 2.64 -11.69
CA TYR A 18 -29.11 2.28 -11.13
C TYR A 18 -28.26 3.52 -10.81
N ASP A 19 -28.34 4.56 -11.64
CA ASP A 19 -27.55 5.78 -11.51
C ASP A 19 -28.45 7.01 -11.37
N TRP A 20 -28.49 7.55 -10.15
CA TRP A 20 -29.25 8.76 -9.84
C TRP A 20 -28.30 9.94 -9.69
N LYS A 21 -28.57 11.07 -10.37
CA LYS A 21 -27.64 12.22 -10.39
C LYS A 21 -27.28 12.79 -9.01
N SER A 22 -28.19 12.70 -8.04
CA SER A 22 -27.95 13.15 -6.66
C SER A 22 -26.91 12.26 -5.94
N THR A 23 -26.84 10.99 -6.31
CA THR A 23 -26.08 9.97 -5.60
C THR A 23 -24.88 9.57 -6.45
N LYS A 24 -23.66 9.95 -6.05
CA LYS A 24 -22.42 9.50 -6.71
C LYS A 24 -22.07 8.03 -6.40
N ASN A 25 -23.09 7.15 -6.42
CA ASN A 25 -23.04 5.78 -5.91
C ASN A 25 -22.10 4.88 -6.73
N VAL A 26 -22.07 5.06 -8.06
CA VAL A 26 -21.28 4.21 -8.96
C VAL A 26 -19.77 4.37 -8.68
N ARG A 27 -19.28 5.61 -8.56
CA ARG A 27 -17.87 5.89 -8.28
C ARG A 27 -17.45 5.38 -6.90
N GLU A 28 -18.29 5.60 -5.90
CA GLU A 28 -18.06 5.08 -4.55
C GLU A 28 -17.98 3.55 -4.56
N SER A 29 -18.95 2.87 -5.17
CA SER A 29 -18.97 1.40 -5.28
C SER A 29 -17.74 0.85 -6.00
N GLN A 30 -17.26 1.53 -7.05
CA GLN A 30 -16.03 1.16 -7.75
C GLN A 30 -14.80 1.27 -6.84
N ILE A 31 -14.70 2.33 -6.04
CA ILE A 31 -13.58 2.55 -5.11
C ILE A 31 -13.62 1.52 -3.97
N LEU A 32 -14.80 1.28 -3.39
CA LEU A 32 -14.99 0.27 -2.33
C LEU A 32 -14.55 -1.11 -2.82
N ARG A 33 -14.97 -1.51 -4.02
CA ARG A 33 -14.56 -2.79 -4.63
C ARG A 33 -13.05 -2.84 -4.92
N ARG A 34 -12.48 -1.76 -5.45
CA ARG A 34 -11.05 -1.69 -5.79
C ARG A 34 -10.15 -1.86 -4.57
N TYR A 35 -10.51 -1.25 -3.44
CA TYR A 35 -9.70 -1.29 -2.22
C TYR A 35 -10.23 -2.26 -1.16
N GLN A 36 -11.23 -3.09 -1.49
CA GLN A 36 -11.86 -4.05 -0.59
C GLN A 36 -12.22 -3.44 0.78
N ILE A 37 -12.84 -2.26 0.74
CA ILE A 37 -13.33 -1.60 1.95
C ILE A 37 -14.67 -2.24 2.32
N GLU A 38 -14.72 -2.84 3.51
CA GLU A 38 -15.92 -3.51 4.06
C GLU A 38 -16.99 -2.47 4.43
N ASP A 39 -16.61 -1.46 5.22
CA ASP A 39 -17.54 -0.44 5.72
C ASP A 39 -17.64 0.77 4.79
N ARG A 40 -18.85 1.02 4.28
CA ARG A 40 -19.14 2.22 3.48
C ARG A 40 -18.94 3.52 4.27
N GLU A 41 -19.14 3.48 5.57
CA GLU A 41 -18.97 4.65 6.45
C GLU A 41 -17.55 5.18 6.44
N ASP A 42 -16.54 4.31 6.36
CA ASP A 42 -15.12 4.70 6.30
C ASP A 42 -14.87 5.61 5.10
N TYR A 43 -15.39 5.22 3.93
CA TYR A 43 -15.25 6.02 2.72
C TYR A 43 -15.90 7.39 2.86
N THR A 44 -17.08 7.44 3.48
CA THR A 44 -17.76 8.71 3.77
C THR A 44 -16.97 9.58 4.75
N LYS A 45 -16.35 8.98 5.77
CA LYS A 45 -15.46 9.68 6.72
C LYS A 45 -14.23 10.25 6.00
N TYR A 46 -13.56 9.49 5.15
CA TYR A 46 -12.43 9.99 4.36
C TYR A 46 -12.84 11.14 3.43
N GLN A 47 -14.02 11.04 2.81
CA GLN A 47 -14.53 12.11 1.95
C GLN A 47 -14.82 13.40 2.74
N LYS A 48 -15.32 13.29 3.98
CA LYS A 48 -15.51 14.45 4.86
C LYS A 48 -14.16 15.10 5.23
N VAL A 49 -13.17 14.30 5.62
CA VAL A 49 -11.82 14.80 5.95
C VAL A 49 -11.15 15.49 4.76
N ALA A 50 -11.21 14.88 3.57
CA ALA A 50 -10.68 15.48 2.34
C ALA A 50 -11.33 16.84 2.04
N LYS A 51 -12.65 16.96 2.24
CA LYS A 51 -13.36 18.25 2.09
C LYS A 51 -12.91 19.29 3.11
N LEU A 52 -12.69 18.90 4.36
CA LEU A 52 -12.21 19.83 5.39
C LEU A 52 -10.82 20.38 5.04
N ILE A 53 -9.92 19.52 4.56
CA ILE A 53 -8.59 19.95 4.08
C ILE A 53 -8.74 20.93 2.93
N MET A 54 -9.56 20.62 1.92
CA MET A 54 -9.82 21.50 0.79
C MET A 54 -10.39 22.86 1.23
N MET A 55 -11.33 22.87 2.17
CA MET A 55 -11.90 24.10 2.74
C MET A 55 -10.84 24.93 3.49
N LEU A 56 -9.95 24.28 4.24
CA LEU A 56 -8.84 24.94 4.92
C LEU A 56 -7.88 25.57 3.91
N CYS A 57 -7.47 24.83 2.87
CA CYS A 57 -6.63 25.35 1.79
C CYS A 57 -7.30 26.54 1.08
N ALA A 58 -8.60 26.46 0.80
CA ALA A 58 -9.35 27.56 0.19
C ALA A 58 -9.39 28.81 1.09
N ARG A 59 -9.46 28.65 2.42
CA ARG A 59 -9.36 29.78 3.36
C ARG A 59 -7.95 30.36 3.40
N LEU A 60 -6.92 29.53 3.45
CA LEU A 60 -5.51 29.98 3.43
C LEU A 60 -5.18 30.75 2.15
N ARG A 61 -5.74 30.34 1.00
CA ARG A 61 -5.59 31.07 -0.28
C ARG A 61 -6.24 32.45 -0.29
N LYS A 62 -7.25 32.70 0.54
CA LYS A 62 -7.93 34.02 0.63
C LYS A 62 -7.14 35.03 1.46
N LEU A 63 -6.24 34.59 2.34
CA LEU A 63 -5.37 35.45 3.15
C LEU A 63 -4.26 36.07 2.28
N LYS A 64 -3.64 37.17 2.73
CA LYS A 64 -2.53 37.78 1.97
C LYS A 64 -1.28 36.91 2.11
N SER A 65 -0.45 36.86 1.07
CA SER A 65 0.76 36.03 1.05
C SER A 65 1.82 36.49 2.06
N SER A 66 1.77 37.75 2.49
CA SER A 66 2.73 38.36 3.41
C SER A 66 2.40 38.11 4.89
N ASP A 67 1.22 37.58 5.21
CA ASP A 67 0.79 37.38 6.59
C ASP A 67 1.58 36.20 7.21
N GLU A 68 2.24 36.42 8.35
CA GLU A 68 3.05 35.38 9.01
C GLU A 68 2.24 34.14 9.36
N ASP A 69 1.00 34.33 9.83
CA ASP A 69 0.11 33.23 10.23
C ASP A 69 -0.22 32.31 9.04
N ARG A 70 -0.40 32.90 7.85
CA ARG A 70 -0.64 32.12 6.64
C ARG A 70 0.57 31.23 6.33
N ILE A 71 1.78 31.75 6.44
CA ILE A 71 3.02 31.01 6.16
C ILE A 71 3.14 29.85 7.15
N LYS A 72 3.05 30.13 8.46
CA LYS A 72 3.15 29.12 9.53
C LYS A 72 2.09 28.02 9.38
N MET A 73 0.82 28.39 9.14
CA MET A 73 -0.26 27.41 8.99
C MET A 73 -0.16 26.60 7.69
N THR A 74 0.38 27.20 6.63
CA THR A 74 0.62 26.49 5.35
C THR A 74 1.71 25.44 5.53
N GLU A 75 2.81 25.80 6.18
CA GLU A 75 3.92 24.89 6.48
C GLU A 75 3.45 23.69 7.33
N ILE A 76 2.76 23.96 8.45
CA ILE A 76 2.20 22.92 9.32
C ILE A 76 1.26 21.98 8.57
N LEU A 77 0.41 22.54 7.70
CA LEU A 77 -0.53 21.75 6.90
C LEU A 77 0.22 20.85 5.91
N LEU A 78 1.19 21.39 5.18
CA LEU A 78 1.96 20.66 4.18
C LEU A 78 2.77 19.53 4.81
N ASP A 79 3.45 19.80 5.93
CA ASP A 79 4.21 18.80 6.67
C ASP A 79 3.31 17.68 7.20
N LYS A 80 2.12 18.03 7.70
CA LYS A 80 1.17 17.02 8.17
C LYS A 80 0.62 16.16 7.03
N LEU A 81 0.30 16.75 5.88
CA LEU A 81 -0.20 16.01 4.72
C LEU A 81 0.89 15.16 4.08
N TYR A 82 2.13 15.63 4.10
CA TYR A 82 3.30 14.92 3.61
C TYR A 82 3.61 13.71 4.50
N SER A 83 3.70 13.88 5.83
CA SER A 83 3.93 12.78 6.78
C SER A 83 2.84 11.71 6.73
N LEU A 84 1.58 12.10 6.53
CA LEU A 84 0.47 11.15 6.28
C LEU A 84 0.56 10.43 4.92
N GLY A 85 1.40 10.91 4.00
CA GLY A 85 1.56 10.34 2.66
C GLY A 85 0.39 10.63 1.72
N LEU A 86 -0.36 11.70 1.97
CA LEU A 86 -1.45 12.14 1.10
C LEU A 86 -0.95 12.95 -0.11
N ILE A 87 0.19 13.63 0.07
CA ILE A 87 0.84 14.44 -0.95
C ILE A 87 2.29 13.98 -1.09
N ASN A 88 2.85 14.11 -2.30
CA ASN A 88 4.23 13.72 -2.61
C ASN A 88 5.23 14.87 -2.45
N ASN A 89 4.80 16.12 -2.64
CA ASN A 89 5.65 17.30 -2.53
C ASN A 89 5.11 18.25 -1.45
N ASN A 90 5.98 18.78 -0.60
CA ASN A 90 5.61 19.75 0.45
C ASN A 90 5.84 21.21 0.05
N GLN A 91 6.14 21.48 -1.22
CA GLN A 91 6.53 22.82 -1.69
C GLN A 91 5.35 23.70 -2.12
N SER A 92 4.26 23.10 -2.61
CA SER A 92 3.14 23.86 -3.18
C SER A 92 1.78 23.47 -2.58
N LEU A 93 0.91 24.47 -2.45
CA LEU A 93 -0.49 24.30 -2.03
C LEU A 93 -1.41 23.81 -3.16
N GLU A 94 -0.86 23.59 -4.35
CA GLU A 94 -1.62 23.17 -5.54
C GLU A 94 -2.16 21.75 -5.37
N ASP A 95 -1.29 20.83 -4.93
CA ASP A 95 -1.63 19.42 -4.68
C ASP A 95 -2.68 19.25 -3.58
N CYS A 96 -2.77 20.22 -2.66
CA CYS A 96 -3.76 20.20 -1.57
C CYS A 96 -5.19 20.54 -2.04
N HIS A 97 -5.33 21.18 -3.21
CA HIS A 97 -6.63 21.67 -3.68
C HIS A 97 -7.61 20.54 -3.98
N GLU A 98 -7.11 19.43 -4.51
CA GLU A 98 -7.94 18.30 -4.91
C GLU A 98 -7.33 16.99 -4.42
N ILE A 99 -7.49 16.71 -3.13
CA ILE A 99 -7.13 15.42 -2.55
C ILE A 99 -8.33 14.47 -2.70
N PRO A 100 -8.29 13.45 -3.58
CA PRO A 100 -9.38 12.50 -3.68
C PRO A 100 -9.40 11.58 -2.47
N ALA A 101 -10.59 11.13 -2.06
CA ALA A 101 -10.75 10.15 -0.98
C ALA A 101 -10.02 8.82 -1.26
N SER A 102 -9.74 8.50 -2.53
CA SER A 102 -8.95 7.35 -2.93
C SER A 102 -7.49 7.41 -2.45
N THR A 103 -6.94 8.61 -2.19
CA THR A 103 -5.60 8.75 -1.61
C THR A 103 -5.55 8.20 -0.19
N PHE A 104 -6.57 8.46 0.62
CA PHE A 104 -6.68 7.84 1.95
C PHE A 104 -6.81 6.32 1.87
N CYS A 105 -7.58 5.82 0.90
CA CYS A 105 -7.75 4.39 0.70
C CYS A 105 -6.43 3.69 0.33
N ARG A 106 -5.58 4.35 -0.46
CA ARG A 106 -4.25 3.85 -0.85
C ARG A 106 -3.26 3.73 0.31
N ARG A 107 -3.44 4.52 1.37
CA ARG A 107 -2.60 4.53 2.57
C ARG A 107 -3.12 3.59 3.68
N ARG A 108 -4.19 2.82 3.45
CA ARG A 108 -4.61 1.75 4.37
C ARG A 108 -3.58 0.63 4.38
N LEU A 109 -3.35 0.02 5.55
CA LEU A 109 -2.37 -1.04 5.77
C LEU A 109 -2.46 -2.15 4.72
N ALA A 110 -3.66 -2.67 4.45
CA ALA A 110 -3.86 -3.71 3.44
C ALA A 110 -3.34 -3.34 2.05
N VAL A 111 -3.48 -2.07 1.64
CA VAL A 111 -3.03 -1.62 0.32
C VAL A 111 -1.52 -1.39 0.30
N VAL A 112 -0.98 -0.85 1.38
CA VAL A 112 0.47 -0.60 1.52
C VAL A 112 1.25 -1.92 1.50
N ILE A 113 0.78 -2.96 2.19
CA ILE A 113 1.39 -4.31 2.19
C ILE A 113 1.47 -4.89 0.78
N VAL A 114 0.40 -4.76 -0.01
CA VAL A 114 0.38 -5.24 -1.40
C VAL A 114 1.35 -4.45 -2.27
N ARG A 115 1.46 -3.14 -2.04
CA ARG A 115 2.44 -2.29 -2.74
C ARG A 115 3.89 -2.68 -2.40
N MET A 116 4.16 -3.03 -1.14
CA MET A 116 5.47 -3.52 -0.66
C MET A 116 5.74 -5.00 -1.00
N LYS A 117 4.86 -5.66 -1.77
CA LYS A 117 5.01 -7.06 -2.22
C LYS A 117 5.04 -8.10 -1.09
N PHE A 118 4.48 -7.78 0.08
CA PHE A 118 4.25 -8.77 1.14
C PHE A 118 3.12 -9.76 0.79
N ALA A 119 2.19 -9.34 -0.07
CA ALA A 119 1.09 -10.17 -0.55
C ALA A 119 0.77 -9.85 -2.02
N ASP A 120 0.36 -10.88 -2.79
CA ASP A 120 0.04 -10.72 -4.22
C ASP A 120 -1.23 -9.90 -4.47
N GLY A 121 -2.16 -9.89 -3.50
CA GLY A 121 -3.47 -9.27 -3.67
C GLY A 121 -4.10 -8.86 -2.34
N LEU A 122 -5.08 -7.95 -2.42
CA LEU A 122 -5.71 -7.35 -1.24
C LEU A 122 -6.39 -8.38 -0.35
N SER A 123 -7.05 -9.39 -0.92
CA SER A 123 -7.75 -10.41 -0.10
C SER A 123 -6.78 -11.22 0.76
N LYS A 124 -5.62 -11.60 0.21
CA LYS A 124 -4.57 -12.28 0.98
C LYS A 124 -3.99 -11.35 2.04
N ALA A 125 -3.72 -10.09 1.69
CA ALA A 125 -3.20 -9.10 2.63
C ALA A 125 -4.14 -8.88 3.82
N ILE A 126 -5.45 -8.76 3.58
CA ILE A 126 -6.45 -8.63 4.65
C ILE A 126 -6.44 -9.86 5.56
N SER A 127 -6.34 -11.06 4.99
CA SER A 127 -6.25 -12.31 5.78
C SER A 127 -5.00 -12.34 6.65
N TYR A 128 -3.83 -11.98 6.12
CA TYR A 128 -2.58 -11.93 6.90
C TYR A 128 -2.63 -10.93 8.05
N ILE A 129 -3.23 -9.76 7.82
CA ILE A 129 -3.41 -8.75 8.86
C ILE A 129 -4.38 -9.26 9.94
N LYS A 130 -5.55 -9.80 9.53
CA LYS A 130 -6.54 -10.34 10.48
C LYS A 130 -6.00 -11.51 11.32
N GLN A 131 -5.08 -12.29 10.75
CA GLN A 131 -4.38 -13.37 11.45
C GLN A 131 -3.26 -12.87 12.40
N GLY A 132 -2.87 -11.59 12.32
CA GLY A 132 -1.80 -11.02 13.13
C GLY A 132 -0.39 -11.40 12.66
N GLU A 133 -0.21 -11.70 11.38
CA GLU A 133 1.12 -12.04 10.84
C GLU A 133 2.01 -10.81 10.61
N ILE A 134 1.44 -9.62 10.66
CA ILE A 134 2.11 -8.36 10.33
C ILE A 134 2.20 -7.48 11.57
N ARG A 135 3.37 -6.87 11.77
CA ARG A 135 3.63 -5.91 12.82
C ARG A 135 4.20 -4.61 12.26
N ILE A 136 3.97 -3.52 12.98
CA ILE A 136 4.55 -2.21 12.68
C ILE A 136 5.43 -1.85 13.87
N GLY A 137 6.75 -1.86 13.67
CA GLY A 137 7.70 -1.72 14.78
C GLY A 137 7.54 -2.85 15.79
N PRO A 138 7.27 -2.56 17.08
CA PRO A 138 7.06 -3.58 18.11
C PRO A 138 5.65 -4.19 18.11
N ASP A 139 4.65 -3.45 17.62
CA ASP A 139 3.24 -3.78 17.84
C ASP A 139 2.65 -4.61 16.68
N VAL A 140 1.95 -5.69 17.03
CA VAL A 140 1.22 -6.52 16.06
C VAL A 140 -0.11 -5.85 15.72
N VAL A 141 -0.38 -5.67 14.43
CA VAL A 141 -1.57 -4.95 13.96
C VAL A 141 -2.58 -5.93 13.35
N THR A 142 -3.81 -5.88 13.86
CA THR A 142 -4.92 -6.73 13.38
C THR A 142 -5.95 -5.98 12.53
N ASN A 143 -5.93 -4.64 12.54
CA ASN A 143 -6.89 -3.82 11.80
C ASN A 143 -6.38 -3.47 10.38
N PRO A 144 -7.00 -3.98 9.30
CA PRO A 144 -6.59 -3.66 7.93
C PRO A 144 -6.90 -2.22 7.50
N ALA A 145 -7.80 -1.54 8.22
CA ALA A 145 -8.19 -0.15 7.97
C ALA A 145 -7.22 0.87 8.58
N LEU A 146 -6.19 0.42 9.31
CA LEU A 146 -5.19 1.30 9.89
C LEU A 146 -4.53 2.16 8.80
N HIS A 147 -4.48 3.47 9.02
CA HIS A 147 -3.85 4.40 8.10
C HIS A 147 -2.37 4.53 8.42
N ILE A 148 -1.52 4.37 7.42
CA ILE A 148 -0.06 4.30 7.58
C ILE A 148 0.58 5.61 7.14
N THR A 149 1.35 6.20 8.05
CA THR A 149 2.22 7.35 7.75
C THR A 149 3.45 6.91 6.95
N ARG A 150 4.17 7.84 6.33
CA ARG A 150 5.40 7.51 5.61
C ARG A 150 6.43 6.86 6.53
N ASP A 151 6.61 7.41 7.72
CA ASP A 151 7.60 6.91 8.69
C ASP A 151 7.25 5.50 9.20
N MET A 152 5.96 5.21 9.40
CA MET A 152 5.49 3.89 9.83
C MET A 152 5.68 2.82 8.74
N GLU A 153 5.74 3.20 7.47
CA GLU A 153 5.86 2.29 6.33
C GLU A 153 7.17 1.49 6.37
N ASP A 154 8.26 2.14 6.79
CA ASP A 154 9.60 1.51 6.87
C ASP A 154 9.70 0.47 8.00
N HIS A 155 8.81 0.56 8.99
CA HIS A 155 8.79 -0.33 10.14
C HIS A 155 7.86 -1.55 9.97
N ILE A 156 7.24 -1.72 8.81
CA ILE A 156 6.36 -2.86 8.52
C ILE A 156 7.21 -4.12 8.33
N THR A 157 7.02 -5.10 9.21
CA THR A 157 7.71 -6.40 9.13
C THR A 157 6.76 -7.54 9.48
N TRP A 158 7.18 -8.77 9.16
CA TRP A 158 6.49 -9.96 9.64
C TRP A 158 6.64 -10.11 11.15
N ALA A 159 5.55 -10.46 11.83
CA ALA A 159 5.52 -10.74 13.25
C ALA A 159 6.47 -11.90 13.62
N GLU A 160 6.93 -11.89 14.86
CA GLU A 160 7.79 -12.95 15.38
C GLU A 160 6.97 -14.23 15.57
N GLY A 161 7.42 -15.33 14.97
CA GLY A 161 6.69 -16.59 14.96
C GLY A 161 5.63 -16.75 13.86
N SER A 162 5.46 -15.78 12.95
CA SER A 162 4.52 -15.92 11.84
C SER A 162 4.90 -17.07 10.91
N LYS A 163 3.88 -17.76 10.37
CA LYS A 163 4.08 -18.89 9.45
C LYS A 163 4.76 -18.43 8.17
N MET A 164 4.33 -17.29 7.64
CA MET A 164 4.94 -16.67 6.46
C MET A 164 6.41 -16.33 6.67
N ARG A 165 6.82 -15.84 7.85
CA ARG A 165 8.24 -15.59 8.13
C ARG A 165 9.08 -16.86 8.18
N ARG A 166 8.54 -17.96 8.69
CA ARG A 166 9.24 -19.27 8.67
C ARG A 166 9.39 -19.75 7.23
N HIS A 167 8.32 -19.70 6.45
CA HIS A 167 8.33 -20.12 5.05
C HIS A 167 9.33 -19.31 4.20
N ILE A 168 9.39 -17.99 4.39
CA ILE A 168 10.36 -17.13 3.71
C ILE A 168 11.81 -17.48 4.12
N LYS A 169 12.05 -17.78 5.40
CA LYS A 169 13.38 -18.22 5.87
C LYS A 169 13.77 -19.59 5.32
N GLU A 170 12.84 -20.52 5.24
CA GLU A 170 13.05 -21.85 4.66
C GLU A 170 13.45 -21.73 3.18
N PHE A 171 12.69 -20.98 2.38
CA PHE A 171 13.05 -20.72 0.98
C PHE A 171 14.41 -20.04 0.81
N ALA A 172 14.72 -19.03 1.63
CA ALA A 172 16.02 -18.35 1.54
C ALA A 172 17.20 -19.30 1.88
N ASN A 173 16.98 -20.26 2.78
CA ASN A 173 17.98 -21.27 3.12
C ASN A 173 18.14 -22.32 2.00
N GLU A 174 17.07 -22.68 1.29
CA GLU A 174 17.12 -23.62 0.16
C GLU A 174 17.92 -23.04 -1.03
N GLU A 175 17.74 -21.74 -1.33
CA GLU A 175 18.49 -21.08 -2.41
C GLU A 175 19.99 -20.97 -2.14
N THR A 176 20.40 -20.89 -0.87
CA THR A 176 21.82 -20.85 -0.48
C THR A 176 22.49 -22.22 -0.53
N GLN A 177 21.73 -23.32 -0.45
CA GLN A 177 22.27 -24.68 -0.56
C GLN A 177 22.81 -24.97 -1.96
N VAL A 178 22.18 -24.48 -3.03
CA VAL A 178 22.60 -24.79 -4.42
C VAL A 178 24.03 -24.30 -4.74
N PRO A 179 24.40 -23.02 -4.49
CA PRO A 179 25.78 -22.57 -4.68
C PRO A 179 26.75 -23.13 -3.64
N GLN A 180 26.31 -23.41 -2.40
CA GLN A 180 27.17 -24.03 -1.38
C GLN A 180 27.49 -25.49 -1.70
N LEU A 181 26.51 -26.26 -2.18
CA LEU A 181 26.71 -27.62 -2.66
C LEU A 181 27.59 -27.64 -3.92
N LEU A 182 27.42 -26.69 -4.83
CA LEU A 182 28.30 -26.54 -6.00
C LEU A 182 29.74 -26.18 -5.57
N LEU A 183 29.93 -25.26 -4.61
CA LEU A 183 31.24 -24.90 -4.08
C LEU A 183 31.89 -26.08 -3.34
N LEU A 184 31.11 -26.82 -2.55
CA LEU A 184 31.57 -28.02 -1.86
C LEU A 184 31.96 -29.10 -2.88
N LEU A 185 31.18 -29.30 -3.92
CA LEU A 185 31.44 -30.28 -4.97
C LEU A 185 32.65 -29.86 -5.82
N LEU A 186 32.82 -28.57 -6.14
CA LEU A 186 34.02 -28.03 -6.79
C LEU A 186 35.27 -28.15 -5.91
N LEU A 187 35.17 -27.95 -4.59
CA LEU A 187 36.27 -28.17 -3.64
C LEU A 187 36.64 -29.66 -3.53
N GLN A 188 35.65 -30.54 -3.50
CA GLN A 188 35.86 -31.99 -3.50
C GLN A 188 36.47 -32.46 -4.82
N LEU A 189 36.00 -31.96 -5.97
CA LEU A 189 36.58 -32.23 -7.28
C LEU A 189 38.01 -31.68 -7.39
N ASN A 190 38.29 -30.46 -6.94
CA ASN A 190 39.65 -29.92 -6.92
C ASN A 190 40.58 -30.74 -6.02
N ARG A 191 40.11 -31.24 -4.87
CA ARG A 191 40.88 -32.17 -4.03
C ARG A 191 41.19 -33.48 -4.77
N VAL A 192 40.23 -34.03 -5.52
CA VAL A 192 40.43 -35.24 -6.33
C VAL A 192 41.41 -34.98 -7.49
N VAL A 193 41.32 -33.83 -8.17
CA VAL A 193 42.23 -33.43 -9.25
C VAL A 193 43.66 -33.21 -8.75
N ILE A 194 43.84 -32.61 -7.57
CA ILE A 194 45.17 -32.47 -6.94
C ILE A 194 45.77 -33.85 -6.60
N PHE A 195 44.94 -34.81 -6.16
CA PHE A 195 45.39 -36.16 -5.84
C PHE A 195 45.86 -36.95 -7.08
N PHE A 196 45.26 -36.69 -8.25
CA PHE A 196 45.65 -37.34 -9.52
C PHE A 196 46.79 -36.64 -10.25
N THR A 197 47.05 -35.35 -10.01
CA THR A 197 48.12 -34.58 -10.67
C THR A 197 49.46 -34.65 -9.96
N ASN A 198 49.50 -35.14 -8.73
CA ASN A 198 50.75 -35.35 -7.98
C ASN A 198 50.90 -36.82 -7.56
N PRO A 199 51.30 -37.71 -8.47
CA PRO A 199 51.63 -39.08 -8.10
C PRO A 199 52.77 -39.05 -7.07
N PRO A 200 52.70 -39.81 -5.95
CA PRO A 200 53.80 -39.91 -5.01
C PRO A 200 54.96 -40.66 -5.68
N GLY A 201 55.83 -39.91 -6.34
CA GLY A 201 56.99 -40.41 -7.05
C GLY A 201 58.28 -40.12 -6.29
N ARG A 202 58.88 -41.20 -5.78
CA ARG A 202 60.31 -41.39 -5.47
C ARG A 202 60.83 -40.85 -4.13
N ARG A 203 60.92 -41.80 -3.19
CA ARG A 203 62.04 -41.90 -2.25
C ARG A 203 63.36 -41.82 -3.04
N LEU A 204 64.26 -40.94 -2.62
CA LEU A 204 65.64 -41.35 -2.34
C LEU A 204 65.63 -42.08 -0.99
#